data_AF-A0A919BEJ2-F1
#
_entry.id   AF-A0A919BEJ2-F1
#
_cell.length_a   1.000
_cell.length_b   1.000
_cell.length_c   1.000
_cell.angle_alpha   90.00
_cell.angle_beta   90.00
_cell.angle_gamma   90.00
#
_symmetry.space_group_name_H-M   'P 1'
#
loop_
_entity.id
_entity.type
_entity.pdbx_description
1 polymer ?
#
loop_
_entity_poly.entity_id
_entity_poly.type
_entity_poly.pdbx_seq_one_letter_code
_entity_poly.pdbx_strand_id
1 'polypeptide(L)'
;MPLNKKLIPTVLVSAVTLFGCSQKPSQMIIAPDVRTVSSNAFAGFSAKVSVEDLRTHLHIIEIKKEDKASHLVSNANDFAIAIEQQLTQALKSNQLQISPSNQQTFAVTINQAYVKVAQSLSRYKANSRLTLTVQVKKGESTLTKTFNSKSSSEGLLAADIAVLERDFNQQLGNLISQIVGDVEIHQFVRS
;
A
#
# COMPACT_ATOMS: atom_id res chain seq x y z
N MET A 1 5.86 87.34 -8.79
CA MET A 1 4.78 86.59 -8.11
C MET A 1 3.58 86.51 -9.04
N PRO A 2 2.75 85.44 -9.03
CA PRO A 2 2.94 84.08 -8.50
C PRO A 2 3.11 83.08 -9.71
N LEU A 3 2.81 81.76 -9.75
CA LEU A 3 2.44 80.74 -8.75
C LEU A 3 2.99 79.34 -9.18
N ASN A 4 2.90 78.36 -8.28
CA ASN A 4 3.21 76.93 -8.46
C ASN A 4 2.29 76.16 -9.44
N LYS A 5 2.80 75.05 -10.03
CA LYS A 5 2.34 73.68 -9.66
C LYS A 5 3.29 72.55 -10.09
N LYS A 6 3.29 71.47 -9.29
CA LYS A 6 4.06 70.22 -9.46
C LYS A 6 3.42 69.28 -10.49
N LEU A 7 4.21 68.36 -11.05
CA LEU A 7 3.77 66.97 -11.27
C LEU A 7 4.97 66.01 -11.39
N ILE A 8 5.11 65.13 -10.39
CA ILE A 8 6.03 63.98 -10.42
C ILE A 8 5.18 62.78 -10.85
N PRO A 9 5.51 62.05 -11.93
CA PRO A 9 4.80 60.85 -12.31
C PRO A 9 5.29 59.66 -11.46
N THR A 10 4.65 59.43 -10.32
CA THR A 10 4.83 58.19 -9.55
C THR A 10 4.19 57.03 -10.31
N VAL A 11 5.00 56.21 -10.98
CA VAL A 11 4.55 54.97 -11.63
C VAL A 11 4.22 53.94 -10.55
N LEU A 12 2.93 53.73 -10.30
CA LEU A 12 2.42 52.76 -9.33
C LEU A 12 2.47 51.34 -9.90
N VAL A 13 3.59 50.64 -9.69
CA VAL A 13 3.73 49.22 -10.06
C VAL A 13 2.84 48.37 -9.15
N SER A 14 1.70 47.91 -9.67
CA SER A 14 0.82 46.99 -8.96
C SER A 14 1.33 45.56 -9.08
N ALA A 15 2.02 45.09 -8.03
CA ALA A 15 2.51 43.71 -7.94
C ALA A 15 1.34 42.74 -7.67
N VAL A 16 0.77 42.16 -8.73
CA VAL A 16 -0.22 41.08 -8.61
C VAL A 16 0.50 39.78 -8.24
N THR A 17 0.55 39.46 -6.94
CA THR A 17 1.02 38.17 -6.45
C THR A 17 -0.03 37.09 -6.71
N LEU A 18 0.13 36.32 -7.79
CA LEU A 18 -0.70 35.13 -8.00
C LEU A 18 -0.33 34.05 -6.96
N PHE A 19 -1.15 33.90 -5.93
CA PHE A 19 -1.13 32.74 -5.04
C PHE A 19 -1.65 31.51 -5.78
N GLY A 20 -0.77 30.88 -6.57
CA GLY A 20 -1.04 29.57 -7.15
C GLY A 20 -1.21 28.52 -6.05
N CYS A 21 -2.44 28.06 -5.83
CA CYS A 21 -2.72 26.97 -4.89
C CYS A 21 -2.17 25.65 -5.44
N SER A 22 -0.91 25.35 -5.11
CA SER A 22 -0.31 24.04 -5.36
C SER A 22 -1.02 22.99 -4.52
N GLN A 23 -1.91 22.21 -5.14
CA GLN A 23 -2.56 21.08 -4.48
C GLN A 23 -1.51 19.98 -4.30
N LYS A 24 -1.17 19.68 -3.03
CA LYS A 24 -0.25 18.59 -2.71
C LYS A 24 -0.82 17.27 -3.27
N PRO A 25 -0.02 16.45 -3.99
CA PRO A 25 -0.48 15.16 -4.47
C PRO A 25 -0.93 14.30 -3.28
N SER A 26 -2.08 13.63 -3.44
CA SER A 26 -2.58 12.68 -2.45
C SER A 26 -1.66 11.47 -2.40
N GLN A 27 -1.32 11.02 -1.18
CA GLN A 27 -0.51 9.84 -0.92
C GLN A 27 -1.19 8.99 0.14
N MET A 28 -0.92 7.69 0.10
CA MET A 28 -1.48 6.70 1.01
C MET A 28 -0.36 5.98 1.77
N ILE A 29 -0.49 5.83 3.08
CA ILE A 29 0.46 5.10 3.93
C ILE A 29 0.10 3.61 3.91
N ILE A 30 1.10 2.76 3.67
CA ILE A 30 0.97 1.31 3.80
C ILE A 30 1.47 0.90 5.18
N ALA A 31 0.55 0.50 6.04
CA ALA A 31 0.79 0.02 7.40
C ALA A 31 -0.28 -1.03 7.77
N PRO A 32 -0.14 -2.28 7.27
CA PRO A 32 -1.16 -3.30 7.50
C PRO A 32 -1.21 -3.75 8.97
N ASP A 33 -2.41 -3.77 9.55
CA ASP A 33 -2.69 -4.31 10.89
C ASP A 33 -2.76 -5.84 10.81
N VAL A 34 -1.62 -6.50 11.04
CA VAL A 34 -1.53 -7.97 10.98
C VAL A 34 -1.92 -8.59 12.32
N ARG A 35 -3.00 -9.38 12.32
CA ARG A 35 -3.52 -10.05 13.52
C ARG A 35 -3.23 -11.54 13.49
N THR A 36 -2.00 -11.91 13.84
CA THR A 36 -1.62 -13.31 14.04
C THR A 36 -1.76 -13.75 15.50
N VAL A 37 -2.33 -14.93 15.70
CA VAL A 37 -2.20 -15.67 16.98
C VAL A 37 -0.81 -16.29 17.03
N SER A 38 -0.08 -16.10 18.12
CA SER A 38 1.24 -16.72 18.32
C SER A 38 1.13 -18.25 18.38
N SER A 39 2.05 -18.94 17.70
CA SER A 39 2.07 -20.41 17.65
C SER A 39 3.48 -20.95 17.42
N ASN A 40 3.60 -22.28 17.36
CA ASN A 40 4.84 -22.98 17.03
C ASN A 40 4.84 -23.45 15.56
N ALA A 41 4.17 -22.71 14.65
CA ALA A 41 4.02 -23.09 13.25
C ALA A 41 5.37 -23.33 12.54
N PHE A 42 6.32 -22.41 12.72
CA PHE A 42 7.64 -22.41 12.07
C PHE A 42 8.78 -22.78 13.02
N ALA A 43 8.49 -23.39 14.18
CA ALA A 43 9.49 -23.76 15.16
C ALA A 43 10.56 -24.69 14.56
N GLY A 44 11.83 -24.33 14.73
CA GLY A 44 12.97 -25.07 14.17
C GLY A 44 13.24 -24.81 12.68
N PHE A 45 12.39 -24.04 11.99
CA PHE A 45 12.67 -23.55 10.63
C PHE A 45 13.37 -22.19 10.71
N SER A 46 14.38 -21.98 9.86
CA SER A 46 15.16 -20.75 9.80
C SER A 46 15.24 -20.30 8.35
N ALA A 47 14.89 -19.05 8.05
CA ALA A 47 14.84 -18.59 6.67
C ALA A 47 15.21 -17.11 6.52
N LYS A 48 15.67 -16.77 5.32
CA LYS A 48 15.65 -15.40 4.83
C LYS A 48 14.23 -15.06 4.37
N VAL A 49 13.64 -13.98 4.87
CA VAL A 49 12.41 -13.40 4.33
C VAL A 49 12.79 -12.31 3.31
N SER A 50 12.03 -12.17 2.24
CA SER A 50 12.19 -11.07 1.28
C SER A 50 10.90 -10.78 0.51
N VAL A 51 10.62 -9.51 0.22
CA VAL A 51 9.46 -9.09 -0.58
C VAL A 51 9.88 -8.29 -1.82
N GLU A 52 9.22 -8.54 -2.95
CA GLU A 52 9.41 -7.79 -4.21
C GLU A 52 8.08 -7.25 -4.75
N ASP A 53 8.09 -6.05 -5.33
CA ASP A 53 6.92 -5.45 -5.99
C ASP A 53 7.04 -5.57 -7.52
N LEU A 54 6.24 -6.46 -8.12
CA LEU A 54 6.19 -6.66 -9.58
C LEU A 54 4.88 -6.13 -10.19
N ARG A 55 4.17 -5.24 -9.50
CA ARG A 55 2.95 -4.62 -10.02
C ARG A 55 3.26 -3.74 -11.23
N THR A 56 2.46 -3.89 -12.29
CA THR A 56 2.55 -3.05 -13.51
C THR A 56 2.29 -1.56 -13.25
N HIS A 57 1.61 -1.21 -12.15
CA HIS A 57 1.30 0.16 -11.76
C HIS A 57 1.58 0.35 -10.27
N LEU A 58 2.32 1.40 -9.92
CA LEU A 58 2.71 1.68 -8.53
C LEU A 58 1.58 2.32 -7.72
N HIS A 59 0.69 3.09 -8.36
CA HIS A 59 -0.45 3.71 -7.69
C HIS A 59 -1.34 2.66 -7.02
N ILE A 60 -1.82 2.95 -5.81
CA ILE A 60 -2.73 2.07 -5.09
C ILE A 60 -4.17 2.40 -5.46
N ILE A 61 -4.55 3.67 -5.41
CA ILE A 61 -5.95 4.09 -5.64
C ILE A 61 -6.07 4.75 -7.02
N GLU A 62 -7.05 4.29 -7.81
CA GLU A 62 -7.52 4.95 -9.02
C GLU A 62 -8.97 5.41 -8.79
N ILE A 63 -9.20 6.73 -8.69
CA ILE A 63 -10.54 7.31 -8.55
C ILE A 63 -11.02 7.84 -9.89
N LYS A 64 -12.09 7.22 -10.42
CA LYS A 64 -12.76 7.64 -11.66
C LYS A 64 -14.03 8.39 -11.34
N LYS A 65 -14.15 9.60 -11.86
CA LYS A 65 -15.39 10.37 -11.90
C LYS A 65 -15.78 10.55 -13.37
N GLU A 66 -17.08 10.53 -13.66
CA GLU A 66 -17.59 10.82 -15.00
C GLU A 66 -17.03 12.15 -15.52
N ASP A 67 -16.64 12.14 -16.81
CA ASP A 67 -16.05 13.26 -17.56
C ASP A 67 -14.82 13.92 -16.94
N LYS A 68 -14.05 13.19 -16.12
CA LYS A 68 -12.78 13.65 -15.54
C LYS A 68 -11.66 12.60 -15.67
N ALA A 69 -10.42 13.09 -15.72
CA ALA A 69 -9.24 12.24 -15.63
C ALA A 69 -9.21 11.47 -14.28
N SER A 70 -8.69 10.24 -14.29
CA SER A 70 -8.49 9.45 -13.07
C SER A 70 -7.58 10.21 -12.09
N HIS A 71 -8.04 10.37 -10.84
CA HIS A 71 -7.16 10.81 -9.75
C HIS A 71 -6.41 9.58 -9.20
N LEU A 72 -5.09 9.60 -9.29
CA LEU A 72 -4.22 8.50 -8.88
C LEU A 72 -3.55 8.82 -7.54
N VAL A 73 -3.59 7.87 -6.61
CA VAL A 73 -2.95 7.97 -5.29
C VAL A 73 -1.86 6.92 -5.17
N SER A 74 -0.64 7.37 -4.97
CA SER A 74 0.54 6.51 -4.78
C SER A 74 0.81 6.24 -3.30
N ASN A 75 1.60 5.21 -3.03
CA ASN A 75 2.15 4.92 -1.71
C ASN A 75 3.09 6.05 -1.23
N ALA A 76 3.02 6.41 0.05
CA ALA A 76 3.88 7.38 0.72
C ALA A 76 5.22 6.77 1.18
N ASN A 77 5.18 5.50 1.55
CA ASN A 77 6.31 4.67 1.97
C ASN A 77 6.49 3.48 1.00
N ASP A 78 7.68 2.87 0.99
CA ASP A 78 7.93 1.70 0.14
C ASP A 78 7.01 0.53 0.51
N PHE A 79 6.32 -0.01 -0.49
CA PHE A 79 5.27 -1.00 -0.30
C PHE A 79 5.81 -2.41 -0.04
N ALA A 80 6.92 -2.79 -0.68
CA ALA A 80 7.57 -4.07 -0.45
C ALA A 80 8.18 -4.11 0.96
N ILE A 81 8.86 -3.03 1.38
CA ILE A 81 9.42 -2.90 2.73
C ILE A 81 8.31 -2.95 3.79
N ALA A 82 7.18 -2.27 3.57
CA ALA A 82 6.06 -2.28 4.51
C ALA A 82 5.47 -3.70 4.73
N ILE A 83 5.33 -4.48 3.64
CA ILE A 83 4.89 -5.88 3.71
C ILE A 83 5.98 -6.75 4.35
N GLU A 84 7.26 -6.57 3.99
CA GLU A 84 8.36 -7.37 4.52
C GLU A 84 8.50 -7.23 6.04
N GLN A 85 8.40 -6.01 6.56
CA GLN A 85 8.46 -5.72 8.00
C GLN A 85 7.34 -6.46 8.75
N GLN A 86 6.10 -6.32 8.28
CA GLN A 86 4.91 -6.87 8.93
C GLN A 86 4.84 -8.41 8.80
N LEU A 87 5.18 -8.95 7.63
CA LEU A 87 5.33 -10.39 7.40
C LEU A 87 6.43 -10.99 8.30
N THR A 88 7.59 -10.33 8.38
CA THR A 88 8.71 -10.78 9.23
C THR A 88 8.33 -10.78 10.70
N GLN A 89 7.62 -9.76 11.18
CA GLN A 89 7.12 -9.70 12.56
C GLN A 89 6.12 -10.83 12.85
N ALA A 90 5.16 -11.05 11.94
CA ALA A 90 4.16 -12.10 12.04
C ALA A 90 4.78 -13.52 12.02
N LEU A 91 5.74 -13.78 11.13
CA LEU A 91 6.48 -15.05 11.08
C LEU A 91 7.34 -15.28 12.33
N LYS A 92 8.04 -14.25 12.84
CA LYS A 92 8.78 -14.32 14.12
C LYS A 92 7.84 -14.68 15.29
N SER A 93 6.64 -14.09 15.35
CA SER A 93 5.63 -14.41 16.38
C SER A 93 5.10 -15.86 16.30
N ASN A 94 5.37 -16.55 15.18
CA ASN A 94 5.07 -17.96 14.95
C ASN A 94 6.35 -18.84 14.96
N GLN A 95 7.41 -18.36 15.63
CA GLN A 95 8.69 -19.02 15.89
C GLN A 95 9.60 -19.27 14.67
N LEU A 96 9.41 -18.54 13.57
CA LEU A 96 10.39 -18.54 12.48
C LEU A 96 11.68 -17.84 12.93
N GLN A 97 12.82 -18.53 12.76
CA GLN A 97 14.13 -17.90 12.94
C GLN A 97 14.51 -17.13 11.69
N ILE A 98 14.70 -15.81 11.80
CA ILE A 98 15.11 -14.97 10.67
C ILE A 98 16.62 -14.96 10.56
N SER A 99 17.15 -15.43 9.43
CA SER A 99 18.57 -15.46 9.13
C SER A 99 18.83 -14.99 7.69
N PRO A 100 19.36 -13.77 7.48
CA PRO A 100 19.55 -13.20 6.14
C PRO A 100 20.53 -13.98 5.24
N SER A 101 21.42 -14.77 5.83
CA SER A 101 22.41 -15.61 5.13
C SER A 101 21.97 -17.07 4.94
N ASN A 102 20.72 -17.41 5.27
CA ASN A 102 20.22 -18.78 5.13
C ASN A 102 19.93 -19.13 3.66
N GLN A 103 20.16 -20.39 3.29
CA GLN A 103 19.80 -20.97 2.00
C GLN A 103 18.28 -21.21 1.87
N GLN A 104 17.59 -21.40 2.99
CA GLN A 104 16.14 -21.50 3.06
C GLN A 104 15.51 -20.11 2.94
N THR A 105 14.50 -19.95 2.09
CA THR A 105 13.89 -18.64 1.79
C THR A 105 12.38 -18.67 1.94
N PHE A 106 11.82 -17.55 2.40
CA PHE A 106 10.39 -17.25 2.39
C PHE A 106 10.21 -15.95 1.59
N ALA A 107 10.04 -16.08 0.28
CA ALA A 107 9.91 -14.95 -0.64
C ALA A 107 8.44 -14.64 -0.92
N VAL A 108 8.10 -13.36 -1.04
CA VAL A 108 6.75 -12.93 -1.46
C VAL A 108 6.82 -11.94 -2.60
N THR A 109 6.16 -12.28 -3.70
CA THR A 109 6.00 -11.42 -4.89
C THR A 109 4.65 -10.73 -4.83
N ILE A 110 4.63 -9.41 -4.91
CA ILE A 110 3.39 -8.61 -5.03
C ILE A 110 3.03 -8.52 -6.51
N ASN A 111 1.98 -9.25 -6.92
CA ASN A 111 1.54 -9.29 -8.32
C ASN A 111 0.47 -8.23 -8.60
N GLN A 112 -0.46 -8.02 -7.66
CA GLN A 112 -1.54 -7.04 -7.77
C GLN A 112 -1.79 -6.39 -6.41
N ALA A 113 -1.88 -5.07 -6.39
CA ALA A 113 -2.41 -4.31 -5.26
C ALA A 113 -2.99 -3.00 -5.79
N TYR A 114 -4.33 -2.88 -5.75
CA TYR A 114 -5.02 -1.67 -6.16
C TYR A 114 -6.41 -1.53 -5.51
N VAL A 115 -6.95 -0.32 -5.55
CA VAL A 115 -8.31 0.08 -5.20
C VAL A 115 -8.86 0.92 -6.37
N LYS A 116 -9.92 0.44 -7.02
CA LYS A 116 -10.61 1.18 -8.09
C LYS A 116 -11.91 1.75 -7.54
N VAL A 117 -12.03 3.08 -7.58
CA VAL A 117 -13.17 3.82 -7.05
C VAL A 117 -13.97 4.41 -8.20
N ALA A 118 -15.25 4.04 -8.31
CA ALA A 118 -16.21 4.72 -9.16
C ALA A 118 -16.91 5.80 -8.33
N GLN A 119 -16.76 7.07 -8.72
CA GLN A 119 -17.23 8.24 -7.98
C GLN A 119 -18.35 8.95 -8.74
N SER A 120 -19.54 9.02 -8.13
CA SER A 120 -20.67 9.83 -8.60
C SER A 120 -20.78 11.14 -7.80
N LEU A 121 -21.87 11.90 -7.96
CA LEU A 121 -22.11 13.11 -7.15
C LEU A 121 -22.47 12.81 -5.68
N SER A 122 -23.22 11.75 -5.42
CA SER A 122 -23.80 11.47 -4.09
C SER A 122 -23.24 10.24 -3.38
N ARG A 123 -22.40 9.44 -4.06
CA ARG A 123 -21.84 8.18 -3.56
C ARG A 123 -20.61 7.73 -4.33
N TYR A 124 -19.83 6.84 -3.73
CA TYR A 124 -18.76 6.09 -4.38
C TYR A 124 -18.91 4.58 -4.17
N LYS A 125 -18.29 3.80 -5.07
CA LYS A 125 -18.05 2.36 -4.91
C LYS A 125 -16.58 2.06 -5.12
N ALA A 126 -15.90 1.56 -4.09
CA ALA A 126 -14.52 1.11 -4.12
C ALA A 126 -14.46 -0.41 -4.31
N ASN A 127 -13.54 -0.89 -5.15
CA ASN A 127 -13.27 -2.31 -5.33
C ASN A 127 -11.76 -2.53 -5.29
N SER A 128 -11.28 -3.33 -4.34
CA SER A 128 -9.86 -3.59 -4.16
C SER A 128 -9.47 -5.01 -4.55
N ARG A 129 -8.19 -5.19 -4.88
CA ARG A 129 -7.59 -6.50 -5.10
C ARG A 129 -6.15 -6.53 -4.62
N LEU A 130 -5.82 -7.61 -3.92
CA LEU A 130 -4.47 -8.00 -3.53
C LEU A 130 -4.21 -9.41 -4.06
N THR A 131 -3.06 -9.62 -4.70
CA THR A 131 -2.59 -10.93 -5.15
C THR A 131 -1.10 -11.06 -4.83
N LEU A 132 -0.78 -11.91 -3.84
CA LEU A 132 0.57 -12.16 -3.36
C LEU A 132 0.95 -13.61 -3.69
N THR A 133 2.10 -13.84 -4.31
CA THR A 133 2.65 -15.19 -4.52
C THR A 133 3.72 -15.42 -3.47
N VAL A 134 3.56 -16.48 -2.67
CA VAL A 134 4.53 -16.90 -1.66
C VAL A 134 5.33 -18.06 -2.23
N GLN A 135 6.65 -17.99 -2.12
CA GLN A 135 7.56 -19.07 -2.46
C GLN A 135 8.44 -19.42 -1.25
N VAL A 136 8.30 -20.65 -0.75
CA VAL A 136 9.09 -21.17 0.36
C VAL A 136 10.07 -22.22 -0.17
N LYS A 137 11.36 -22.07 0.10
CA LYS A 137 12.42 -23.00 -0.32
C LYS A 137 13.07 -23.68 0.87
N LYS A 138 13.27 -24.99 0.77
CA LYS A 138 13.91 -25.84 1.78
C LYS A 138 14.83 -26.85 1.07
N GLY A 139 16.10 -26.50 0.93
CA GLY A 139 17.03 -27.23 0.05
C GLY A 139 16.52 -27.20 -1.39
N GLU A 140 16.51 -28.35 -2.05
CA GLU A 140 15.98 -28.53 -3.41
C GLU A 140 14.45 -28.42 -3.49
N SER A 141 13.73 -28.53 -2.36
CA SER A 141 12.27 -28.47 -2.34
C SER A 141 11.77 -27.02 -2.38
N THR A 142 10.73 -26.76 -3.18
CA THR A 142 10.08 -25.45 -3.29
C THR A 142 8.56 -25.59 -3.28
N LEU A 143 7.89 -24.93 -2.34
CA LEU A 143 6.45 -24.68 -2.36
C LEU A 143 6.19 -23.30 -2.96
N THR A 144 5.23 -23.18 -3.89
CA THR A 144 4.76 -21.88 -4.40
C THR A 144 3.24 -21.83 -4.34
N LYS A 145 2.68 -20.77 -3.73
CA LYS A 145 1.24 -20.64 -3.50
C LYS A 145 0.78 -19.18 -3.65
N THR A 146 -0.31 -18.95 -4.38
CA THR A 146 -0.82 -17.59 -4.66
C THR A 146 -2.06 -17.28 -3.82
N PHE A 147 -1.94 -16.27 -2.97
CA PHE A 147 -3.00 -15.79 -2.08
C PHE A 147 -3.70 -14.60 -2.74
N ASN A 148 -5.03 -14.62 -2.73
CA ASN A 148 -5.87 -13.63 -3.39
C ASN A 148 -6.89 -13.05 -2.40
N SER A 149 -6.96 -11.74 -2.30
CA SER A 149 -8.01 -11.04 -1.56
C SER A 149 -8.69 -9.99 -2.45
N LYS A 150 -10.01 -9.89 -2.32
CA LYS A 150 -10.85 -8.88 -2.98
C LYS A 150 -11.77 -8.27 -1.93
N SER A 151 -11.96 -6.96 -1.96
CA SER A 151 -12.96 -6.28 -1.15
C SER A 151 -13.78 -5.33 -2.02
N SER A 152 -14.97 -4.98 -1.54
CA SER A 152 -15.84 -3.97 -2.14
C SER A 152 -16.49 -3.18 -1.01
N SER A 153 -16.45 -1.85 -1.09
CA SER A 153 -17.12 -0.96 -0.14
C SER A 153 -17.83 0.16 -0.87
N GLU A 154 -18.90 0.66 -0.27
CA GLU A 154 -19.71 1.75 -0.79
C GLU A 154 -19.86 2.80 0.30
N GLY A 155 -19.90 4.06 -0.10
CA GLY A 155 -20.09 5.19 0.83
C GLY A 155 -20.80 6.35 0.15
N LEU A 156 -21.37 7.22 0.98
CA LEU A 156 -22.00 8.45 0.52
C LEU A 156 -20.93 9.52 0.22
N LEU A 157 -21.30 10.51 -0.58
CA LEU A 157 -20.49 11.65 -0.97
C LEU A 157 -19.20 11.23 -1.73
N ALA A 158 -18.12 12.01 -1.56
CA ALA A 158 -16.81 11.75 -2.12
C ALA A 158 -16.05 10.70 -1.28
N ALA A 159 -15.29 9.83 -1.95
CA ALA A 159 -14.43 8.87 -1.27
C ALA A 159 -13.30 9.59 -0.50
N ASP A 160 -13.21 9.31 0.79
CA ASP A 160 -12.11 9.78 1.65
C ASP A 160 -10.92 8.83 1.54
N ILE A 161 -9.73 9.38 1.23
CA ILE A 161 -8.49 8.61 1.11
C ILE A 161 -8.14 7.88 2.42
N ALA A 162 -8.40 8.47 3.59
CA ALA A 162 -8.12 7.84 4.87
C ALA A 162 -9.01 6.63 5.14
N VAL A 163 -10.25 6.64 4.64
CA VAL A 163 -11.17 5.49 4.71
C VAL A 163 -10.68 4.36 3.80
N LEU A 164 -10.33 4.69 2.55
CA LEU A 164 -9.79 3.72 1.60
C LEU A 164 -8.44 3.13 2.07
N GLU A 165 -7.59 3.96 2.66
CA GLU A 165 -6.30 3.56 3.24
C GLU A 165 -6.49 2.55 4.38
N ARG A 166 -7.37 2.87 5.34
CA ARG A 166 -7.69 1.98 6.47
C ARG A 166 -8.21 0.63 5.96
N ASP A 167 -9.21 0.65 5.08
CA ASP A 167 -9.89 -0.55 4.60
C ASP A 167 -8.93 -1.46 3.82
N PHE A 168 -8.04 -0.88 3.01
CA PHE A 168 -6.97 -1.61 2.31
C PHE A 168 -5.91 -2.17 3.26
N ASN A 169 -5.46 -1.39 4.26
CA ASN A 169 -4.47 -1.86 5.23
C ASN A 169 -5.01 -3.01 6.10
N GLN A 170 -6.30 -2.97 6.46
CA GLN A 170 -6.99 -4.09 7.10
C GLN A 170 -7.06 -5.32 6.18
N GLN A 171 -7.42 -5.12 4.90
CA GLN A 171 -7.46 -6.21 3.91
C GLN A 171 -6.08 -6.88 3.72
N LEU A 172 -5.02 -6.07 3.66
CA LEU A 172 -3.64 -6.55 3.53
C LEU A 172 -3.16 -7.26 4.81
N GLY A 173 -3.47 -6.72 5.98
CA GLY A 173 -3.17 -7.36 7.27
C GLY A 173 -3.82 -8.74 7.41
N ASN A 174 -5.08 -8.87 6.98
CA ASN A 174 -5.78 -10.14 6.89
C ASN A 174 -5.12 -11.12 5.90
N LEU A 175 -4.65 -10.64 4.75
CA LEU A 175 -3.98 -11.48 3.74
C LEU A 175 -2.61 -11.98 4.24
N ILE A 176 -1.83 -11.13 4.93
CA ILE A 176 -0.58 -11.55 5.59
C ILE A 176 -0.88 -12.58 6.69
N SER A 177 -1.96 -12.39 7.46
CA SER A 177 -2.38 -13.33 8.49
C SER A 177 -2.78 -14.70 7.90
N GLN A 178 -3.42 -14.72 6.72
CA GLN A 178 -3.70 -15.97 5.97
C GLN A 178 -2.43 -16.66 5.49
N ILE A 179 -1.44 -15.91 4.97
CA ILE A 179 -0.14 -16.47 4.55
C ILE A 179 0.59 -17.11 5.74
N VAL A 180 0.64 -16.43 6.88
CA VAL A 180 1.34 -16.93 8.08
C VAL A 180 0.58 -18.08 8.75
N GLY A 181 -0.74 -18.15 8.60
CA GLY A 181 -1.59 -19.23 9.09
C GLY A 181 -1.79 -20.41 8.13
N ASP A 182 -1.14 -20.44 6.97
CA ASP A 182 -1.45 -21.41 5.92
C ASP A 182 -0.95 -22.83 6.22
N VAL A 183 -1.87 -23.80 6.21
CA VAL A 183 -1.58 -25.18 6.62
C VAL A 183 -0.63 -25.94 5.69
N GLU A 184 -0.63 -25.65 4.38
CA GLU A 184 0.30 -26.28 3.43
C GLU A 184 1.71 -25.73 3.63
N ILE A 185 1.84 -24.41 3.87
CA ILE A 185 3.11 -23.79 4.25
C ILE A 185 3.64 -24.41 5.56
N HIS A 186 2.79 -24.59 6.57
CA HIS A 186 3.19 -25.22 7.85
C HIS A 186 3.64 -26.67 7.69
N GLN A 187 2.98 -27.44 6.82
CA GLN A 187 3.36 -28.82 6.53
C GLN A 187 4.72 -28.87 5.79
N PHE A 188 4.89 -28.03 4.76
CA PHE A 188 6.11 -27.96 3.96
C PHE A 188 7.37 -27.55 4.74
N VAL A 189 7.26 -26.62 5.69
CA VAL A 189 8.43 -26.27 6.52
C VAL A 189 8.81 -27.39 7.50
N ARG A 190 7.86 -28.24 7.87
CA ARG A 190 8.05 -29.35 8.83
C ARG A 190 8.47 -30.68 8.19
N SER A 191 8.14 -30.92 6.91
CA SER A 191 8.50 -32.13 6.15
C SER A 191 10.00 -32.27 5.90
#